data_AF-A0A094J1I9-F1
#
_entry.id   AF-A0A094J1I9-F1
#
_cell.length_a   1.000
_cell.length_b   1.000
_cell.length_c   1.000
_cell.angle_alpha   90.00
_cell.angle_beta   90.00
_cell.angle_gamma   90.00
#
_symmetry.space_group_name_H-M   'P 1'
#
loop_
_entity.id
_entity.type
_entity.pdbx_description
1 polymer ?
#
loop_
_entity_poly.entity_id
_entity_poly.type
_entity_poly.pdbx_seq_one_letter_code
_entity_poly.pdbx_strand_id
1 'polypeptide(L)'
;MSDKIIFDVKVEEASGRIHISNIRHSDGSPVKIHNTLDIAFKSPPYPDAPLGFYVKSDPWVEFETETTSTKIDESTVAVTARLTAPEPLTITDTFTIGINVPGDPTGDTKRFTESIVLTVAKD
;
A
#
# COMPACT_ATOMS: atom_id res chain seq x y z
N MET A 1 -22.60 -4.48 -1.64
CA MET A 1 -21.33 -3.77 -1.45
C MET A 1 -20.41 -4.13 -2.59
N SER A 2 -19.73 -3.16 -3.18
CA SER A 2 -18.74 -3.43 -4.22
C SER A 2 -17.44 -3.95 -3.60
N ASP A 3 -16.94 -5.10 -4.07
CA ASP A 3 -15.63 -5.62 -3.62
C ASP A 3 -14.45 -4.76 -4.10
N LYS A 4 -14.68 -3.86 -5.07
CA LYS A 4 -13.63 -3.02 -5.64
C LYS A 4 -13.31 -1.85 -4.70
N ILE A 5 -12.08 -1.86 -4.18
CA ILE A 5 -11.45 -0.75 -3.46
C ILE A 5 -10.86 0.26 -4.45
N ILE A 6 -11.08 1.55 -4.19
CA ILE A 6 -10.46 2.68 -4.88
C ILE A 6 -9.72 3.56 -3.87
N PHE A 7 -8.72 4.30 -4.34
CA PHE A 7 -7.85 5.11 -3.50
C PHE A 7 -7.15 6.17 -4.35
N ASP A 8 -6.62 7.19 -3.69
CA ASP A 8 -5.74 8.19 -4.28
C ASP A 8 -4.29 7.80 -4.01
N VAL A 9 -3.42 7.99 -5.00
CA VAL A 9 -1.99 7.69 -4.90
C VAL A 9 -1.16 8.85 -5.41
N LYS A 10 -0.08 9.18 -4.68
CA LYS A 10 0.93 10.16 -5.09
C LYS A 10 2.34 9.65 -4.79
N VAL A 11 3.31 10.07 -5.58
CA VAL A 11 4.74 9.91 -5.27
C VAL A 11 5.24 11.22 -4.64
N GLU A 12 5.86 11.13 -3.48
CA GLU A 12 6.51 12.25 -2.80
C GLU A 12 7.94 12.39 -3.33
N GLU A 13 8.14 13.33 -4.26
CA GLU A 13 9.42 13.51 -4.98
C GLU A 13 10.63 13.68 -4.04
N ALA A 14 10.47 14.42 -2.94
CA ALA A 14 11.57 14.68 -2.01
C ALA A 14 12.02 13.44 -1.22
N SER A 15 11.16 12.43 -1.09
CA SER A 15 11.39 11.25 -0.26
C SER A 15 11.38 9.94 -1.04
N GLY A 16 10.99 9.97 -2.32
CA GLY A 16 10.78 8.76 -3.14
C GLY A 16 9.65 7.87 -2.63
N ARG A 17 8.79 8.38 -1.73
CA ARG A 17 7.74 7.58 -1.08
C ARG A 17 6.47 7.56 -1.90
N ILE A 18 5.78 6.43 -1.89
CA ILE A 18 4.42 6.34 -2.41
C ILE A 18 3.47 6.57 -1.24
N HIS A 19 2.53 7.49 -1.40
CA HIS A 19 1.50 7.78 -0.41
C HIS A 19 0.12 7.41 -0.96
N ILE A 20 -0.59 6.56 -0.22
CA ILE A 20 -1.93 6.08 -0.52
C ILE A 20 -2.90 6.67 0.50
N SER A 21 -4.02 7.20 0.02
CA SER A 21 -5.04 7.86 0.85
C SER A 21 -6.43 7.68 0.26
N ASN A 22 -7.47 8.19 0.94
CA ASN A 22 -8.84 8.22 0.42
C ASN A 22 -9.34 6.81 0.02
N ILE A 23 -8.98 5.80 0.83
CA ILE A 23 -9.23 4.38 0.57
C ILE A 23 -10.70 4.09 0.90
N ARG A 24 -11.47 3.63 -0.08
CA ARG A 24 -12.90 3.32 0.08
C ARG A 24 -13.36 2.30 -0.95
N HIS A 25 -14.53 1.71 -0.76
CA HIS A 25 -15.19 0.97 -1.83
C HIS A 25 -15.63 1.93 -2.93
N SER A 26 -15.71 1.43 -4.16
CA SER A 26 -16.15 2.21 -5.34
C SER A 26 -17.58 2.75 -5.25
N ASP A 27 -18.42 2.20 -4.36
CA ASP A 27 -19.75 2.72 -4.04
C ASP A 27 -19.73 3.85 -2.98
N GLY A 28 -18.53 4.24 -2.51
CA GLY A 28 -18.32 5.29 -1.51
C GLY A 28 -18.31 4.78 -0.07
N SER A 29 -18.65 3.51 0.18
CA SER A 29 -18.66 2.97 1.54
C SER A 29 -17.25 2.76 2.11
N PRO A 30 -17.06 2.88 3.43
CA PRO A 30 -15.74 2.71 4.05
C PRO A 30 -15.28 1.24 4.00
N VAL A 31 -13.98 1.04 3.83
CA VAL A 31 -13.36 -0.30 3.84
C VAL A 31 -13.18 -0.76 5.29
N LYS A 32 -13.51 -2.03 5.56
CA LYS A 32 -13.26 -2.67 6.85
C LYS A 32 -12.11 -3.65 6.71
N ILE A 33 -11.11 -3.50 7.57
CA ILE A 33 -10.00 -4.43 7.73
C ILE A 33 -10.37 -5.34 8.90
N HIS A 34 -10.69 -6.60 8.61
CA HIS A 34 -11.02 -7.59 9.63
C HIS A 34 -9.77 -8.20 10.25
N ASN A 35 -8.77 -8.51 9.41
CA ASN A 35 -7.51 -9.09 9.84
C ASN A 35 -6.35 -8.45 9.07
N THR A 36 -6.35 -8.62 7.74
CA THR A 36 -5.26 -8.13 6.89
C THR A 36 -5.74 -7.20 5.77
N LEU A 37 -4.91 -6.22 5.48
CA LEU A 37 -4.93 -5.44 4.25
C LEU A 37 -3.71 -5.83 3.42
N ASP A 38 -3.94 -6.52 2.32
CA ASP A 38 -2.89 -6.90 1.38
C ASP A 38 -2.74 -5.80 0.31
N ILE A 39 -1.48 -5.50 -0.04
CA ILE A 39 -1.07 -4.50 -1.01
C ILE A 39 -0.16 -5.19 -2.03
N ALA A 40 -0.59 -5.25 -3.28
CA ALA A 40 0.25 -5.69 -4.38
C ALA A 40 0.68 -4.48 -5.22
N PHE A 41 1.97 -4.36 -5.54
CA PHE A 41 2.49 -3.27 -6.36
C PHE A 41 3.81 -3.64 -7.05
N LYS A 42 4.19 -2.85 -8.06
CA LYS A 42 5.50 -2.89 -8.68
C LYS A 42 6.42 -1.86 -8.05
N SER A 43 7.70 -2.19 -7.96
CA SER A 43 8.77 -1.34 -7.45
C SER A 43 10.00 -1.46 -8.35
N PRO A 44 10.85 -0.42 -8.45
CA PRO A 44 12.23 -0.62 -8.89
C PRO A 44 12.95 -1.67 -8.03
N PRO A 45 14.02 -2.31 -8.53
CA PRO A 45 14.83 -3.21 -7.73
C PRO A 45 15.52 -2.46 -6.57
N TYR A 46 15.52 -3.08 -5.40
CA TYR A 46 16.16 -2.57 -4.19
C TYR A 46 17.12 -3.64 -3.64
N PRO A 47 18.37 -3.69 -4.10
CA PRO A 47 19.31 -4.74 -3.69
C PRO A 47 19.74 -4.63 -2.23
N ASP A 48 19.72 -3.42 -1.65
CA ASP A 48 20.46 -3.13 -0.41
C ASP A 48 19.59 -2.60 0.75
N ALA A 49 18.28 -2.41 0.55
CA ALA A 49 17.39 -1.88 1.58
C ALA A 49 16.00 -2.54 1.54
N PRO A 50 15.43 -2.89 2.71
CA PRO A 50 14.07 -3.40 2.78
C PRO A 50 13.05 -2.29 2.47
N LEU A 51 11.89 -2.69 1.96
CA LEU A 51 10.73 -1.80 1.87
C LEU A 51 10.29 -1.37 3.27
N GLY A 52 9.88 -0.11 3.40
CA GLY A 52 9.34 0.43 4.64
C GLY A 52 7.87 0.78 4.49
N PHE A 53 7.07 0.56 5.53
CA PHE A 53 5.66 0.92 5.58
C PHE A 53 5.38 1.83 6.77
N TYR A 54 4.53 2.83 6.55
CA TYR A 54 4.06 3.73 7.59
C TYR A 54 2.55 3.84 7.46
N VAL A 55 1.82 3.29 8.43
CA VAL A 55 0.37 3.40 8.48
C VAL A 55 -0.01 4.49 9.47
N LYS A 56 -0.85 5.42 9.02
CA LYS A 56 -1.52 6.38 9.90
C LYS A 56 -2.98 5.96 9.98
N SER A 57 -3.49 5.82 11.19
CA SER A 57 -4.90 5.51 11.48
C SER A 57 -5.42 6.38 12.62
N ASP A 58 -6.75 6.50 12.73
CA ASP A 58 -7.44 7.12 13.86
C ASP A 58 -8.64 6.25 14.27
N PRO A 59 -8.64 5.62 15.47
CA PRO A 59 -7.57 5.66 16.47
C PRO A 59 -6.24 5.12 15.95
N TRP A 60 -5.12 5.56 16.53
CA TRP A 60 -3.81 5.05 16.18
C TRP A 60 -3.70 3.56 16.55
N VAL A 61 -3.27 2.77 15.58
CA VAL A 61 -3.08 1.33 15.71
C VAL A 61 -1.74 0.95 15.09
N GLU A 62 -0.99 0.09 15.76
CA GLU A 62 0.26 -0.46 15.24
C GLU A 62 -0.05 -1.66 14.32
N PHE A 63 0.41 -1.59 13.08
CA PHE A 63 0.25 -2.67 12.10
C PHE A 63 1.52 -3.52 12.04
N GLU A 64 1.34 -4.83 12.04
CA GLU A 64 2.43 -5.74 11.68
C GLU A 64 2.55 -5.79 10.14
N THR A 65 3.78 -5.74 9.63
CA THR A 65 4.06 -5.68 8.19
C THR A 65 4.87 -6.88 7.75
N GLU A 66 4.33 -7.66 6.83
CA GLU A 66 5.07 -8.71 6.12
C GLU A 66 5.23 -8.33 4.66
N THR A 67 6.42 -8.55 4.09
CA THR A 67 6.67 -8.24 2.68
C THR A 67 7.34 -9.40 1.98
N THR A 68 6.85 -9.72 0.80
CA THR A 68 7.50 -10.64 -0.13
C THR A 68 7.70 -9.94 -1.46
N SER A 69 8.71 -10.38 -2.19
CA SER A 69 9.01 -9.78 -3.48
C SER A 69 9.58 -10.80 -4.46
N THR A 70 9.34 -10.57 -5.74
CA THR A 70 9.82 -11.43 -6.83
C THR A 70 10.26 -10.56 -7.99
N LYS A 71 11.49 -10.76 -8.47
CA LYS A 71 12.02 -10.04 -9.63
C LYS A 71 11.18 -10.37 -10.86
N ILE A 72 10.69 -9.33 -11.55
CA ILE A 72 10.04 -9.47 -12.86
C ILE A 72 11.10 -9.33 -13.96
N ASP A 73 11.92 -8.28 -13.88
CA ASP A 73 13.00 -7.97 -14.82
C ASP A 73 14.10 -7.15 -14.12
N GLU A 74 15.14 -6.73 -14.85
CA GLU A 74 16.27 -5.94 -14.31
C GLU A 74 15.88 -4.57 -13.75
N SER A 75 14.69 -4.07 -14.10
CA SER A 75 14.17 -2.77 -13.70
C SER A 75 12.92 -2.85 -12.82
N THR A 76 12.43 -4.05 -12.49
CA THR A 76 11.18 -4.19 -11.75
C THR A 76 11.08 -5.44 -10.90
N VAL A 77 10.50 -5.24 -9.72
CA VAL A 77 10.15 -6.26 -8.75
C VAL A 77 8.64 -6.16 -8.48
N ALA A 78 7.97 -7.32 -8.45
CA ALA A 78 6.62 -7.44 -7.91
C ALA A 78 6.70 -7.58 -6.40
N VAL A 79 5.90 -6.80 -5.69
CA VAL A 79 5.86 -6.79 -4.23
C VAL A 79 4.46 -7.14 -3.78
N THR A 80 4.39 -8.02 -2.79
CA THR A 80 3.18 -8.23 -1.99
C THR A 80 3.52 -7.88 -0.55
N ALA A 81 2.83 -6.87 -0.02
CA ALA A 81 2.88 -6.50 1.38
C ALA A 81 1.57 -6.86 2.06
N ARG A 82 1.65 -7.31 3.30
CA ARG A 82 0.52 -7.61 4.16
C ARG A 82 0.61 -6.76 5.41
N LEU A 83 -0.43 -5.99 5.65
CA LEU A 83 -0.60 -5.19 6.86
C LEU A 83 -1.63 -5.87 7.74
N THR A 84 -1.20 -6.40 8.89
CA THR A 84 -2.09 -7.05 9.86
C THR A 84 -2.50 -6.04 10.92
N ALA A 85 -3.81 -5.85 11.09
CA ALA A 85 -4.36 -5.04 12.16
C ALA A 85 -4.53 -5.92 13.43
N PRO A 86 -4.18 -5.44 14.64
CA PRO A 86 -4.37 -6.17 15.88
C PRO A 86 -5.85 -6.36 16.24
N GLU A 87 -6.72 -5.47 15.75
CA GLU A 87 -8.16 -5.54 15.91
C GLU A 87 -8.87 -5.06 14.62
N PRO A 88 -10.11 -5.49 14.37
CA PRO A 88 -10.87 -5.00 13.23
C PRO A 88 -11.02 -3.47 13.22
N LEU A 89 -10.71 -2.85 12.08
CA LEU A 89 -10.69 -1.40 11.89
C LEU A 89 -11.55 -1.01 10.70
N THR A 90 -12.31 0.07 10.84
CA THR A 90 -12.94 0.76 9.69
C THR A 90 -12.03 1.90 9.24
N ILE A 91 -11.60 1.87 7.98
CA ILE A 91 -10.81 2.93 7.36
C ILE A 91 -11.64 4.22 7.33
N THR A 92 -11.01 5.31 7.77
CA THR A 92 -11.55 6.68 7.75
C THR A 92 -10.73 7.55 6.79
N ASP A 93 -11.17 8.79 6.58
CA ASP A 93 -10.45 9.74 5.71
C ASP A 93 -9.04 10.10 6.22
N THR A 94 -8.75 9.86 7.51
CA THR A 94 -7.42 10.07 8.11
C THR A 94 -6.48 8.89 7.90
N PHE A 95 -6.99 7.76 7.41
CA PHE A 95 -6.21 6.57 7.19
C PHE A 95 -5.35 6.70 5.93
N THR A 96 -4.03 6.60 6.10
CA THR A 96 -3.08 6.72 4.98
C THR A 96 -1.98 5.69 5.10
N ILE A 97 -1.47 5.21 3.96
CA ILE A 97 -0.34 4.28 3.89
C ILE A 97 0.80 4.97 3.13
N GLY A 98 1.94 5.12 3.79
CA GLY A 98 3.20 5.49 3.15
C GLY A 98 4.04 4.25 2.88
N ILE A 99 4.59 4.15 1.68
CA ILE A 99 5.51 3.08 1.25
C ILE A 99 6.84 3.74 0.90
N ASN A 100 7.89 3.36 1.62
CA ASN A 100 9.26 3.72 1.28
C ASN A 100 9.78 2.76 0.21
N VAL A 101 10.00 3.29 -1.00
CA VAL A 101 10.51 2.52 -2.14
C VAL A 101 12.00 2.87 -2.30
N PRO A 102 12.93 1.96 -2.00
CA PRO A 102 14.36 2.31 -1.98
C PRO A 102 14.96 2.65 -3.35
N GLY A 103 14.35 2.18 -4.43
CA GLY A 103 14.70 2.61 -5.78
C GLY A 103 13.87 3.82 -6.16
N ASP A 104 14.50 4.85 -6.74
CA ASP A 104 13.85 6.10 -7.12
C ASP A 104 12.67 5.85 -8.10
N PRO A 105 11.41 6.03 -7.66
CA PRO A 105 10.25 5.82 -8.52
C PRO A 105 9.92 7.06 -9.36
N THR A 106 10.61 8.19 -9.18
CA THR A 106 10.25 9.47 -9.80
C THR A 106 10.45 9.49 -11.32
N GLY A 107 11.35 8.65 -11.85
CA GLY A 107 11.59 8.52 -13.29
C GLY A 107 10.48 7.78 -14.07
N ASP A 108 9.62 7.03 -13.39
CA ASP A 108 8.49 6.30 -14.00
C ASP A 108 7.35 6.12 -13.00
N THR A 109 6.85 7.24 -12.48
CA THR A 109 5.86 7.25 -11.40
C THR A 109 4.60 6.45 -11.76
N LYS A 110 4.11 6.58 -13.00
CA LYS A 110 2.91 5.88 -13.47
C LYS A 110 3.05 4.37 -13.41
N ARG A 111 4.19 3.80 -13.85
CA ARG A 111 4.43 2.34 -13.82
C ARG A 111 4.25 1.77 -12.42
N PHE A 112 4.67 2.52 -11.39
CA PHE A 112 4.62 2.06 -10.01
C PHE A 112 3.28 2.38 -9.35
N THR A 113 2.71 3.57 -9.55
CA THR A 113 1.44 3.96 -8.92
C THR A 113 0.22 3.26 -9.52
N GLU A 114 0.14 3.10 -10.84
CA GLU A 114 -0.99 2.42 -11.51
C GLU A 114 -0.99 0.90 -11.28
N SER A 115 0.10 0.35 -10.76
CA SER A 115 0.22 -1.07 -10.44
C SER A 115 -0.34 -1.46 -9.07
N ILE A 116 -0.68 -0.48 -8.23
CA ILE A 116 -1.09 -0.72 -6.86
C ILE A 116 -2.49 -1.35 -6.84
N VAL A 117 -2.64 -2.39 -6.05
CA VAL A 117 -3.91 -3.06 -5.78
C VAL A 117 -4.03 -3.27 -4.29
N LEU A 118 -5.18 -2.88 -3.73
CA LEU A 118 -5.55 -3.13 -2.33
C LEU A 118 -6.61 -4.22 -2.27
N THR A 119 -6.43 -5.19 -1.38
CA THR A 119 -7.42 -6.23 -1.07
C THR A 119 -7.49 -6.45 0.43
N VAL A 120 -8.71 -6.56 0.97
CA VAL A 120 -8.91 -6.99 2.36
C VAL A 120 -9.16 -8.50 2.38
N ALA A 121 -8.61 -9.20 3.36
CA ALA A 121 -8.97 -10.61 3.57
C ALA A 121 -10.47 -10.71 3.87
N LYS A 122 -11.14 -11.66 3.22
CA LYS A 122 -12.51 -12.05 3.55
C LYS A 122 -12.44 -13.05 4.71
N ASP A 123 -13.25 -12.80 5.74
CA ASP A 123 -13.50 -13.76 6.82
C ASP A 123 -14.07 -15.09 6.28
#